data_AF-A0A538TUF8-F1
#
_entry.id   AF-A0A538TUF8-F1
#
_cell.length_a   1.000
_cell.length_b   1.000
_cell.length_c   1.000
_cell.angle_alpha   90.00
_cell.angle_beta   90.00
_cell.angle_gamma   90.00
#
_symmetry.space_group_name_H-M   'P 1'
#
loop_
_entity.id
_entity.type
_entity.pdbx_description
1 polymer ?
#
loop_
_entity_poly.entity_id
_entity_poly.type
_entity_poly.pdbx_seq_one_letter_code
_entity_poly.pdbx_strand_id
1 'polypeptide(L)'
;MLRFLALPFKAALVAGILLSLAAHDVWAQSASILDTTEVRRWREDLAFLRAEMPARHANLFHAMTHAQFDSALQSIDQDLPHLARHQVIVELQRLAALVGDGHTNVSPWRDTSAVFQQLPVALYWFDDGIFVRATTKDQASLLGARVVRIGGIPVEGALARVRPLVSHDNEMGVRAWTPVLLTMPEVLHALGLSEPRHRAKPDQVPL
;
A
#
# COMPACT_ATOMS: atom_id res chain seq x y z
N MET A 1 6.41 15.89 45.36
CA MET A 1 6.67 14.47 45.04
C MET A 1 5.40 13.88 44.43
N LEU A 2 5.29 13.86 43.10
CA LEU A 2 4.15 13.28 42.39
C LEU A 2 4.52 11.86 41.94
N ARG A 3 3.80 10.85 42.45
CA ARG A 3 3.95 9.44 42.06
C ARG A 3 3.21 9.21 40.75
N PHE A 4 3.92 8.85 39.68
CA PHE A 4 3.31 8.28 38.48
C PHE A 4 2.98 6.81 38.74
N LEU A 5 1.70 6.47 38.64
CA LEU A 5 1.20 5.10 38.70
C LEU A 5 1.40 4.49 37.30
N ALA A 6 2.35 3.57 37.17
CA ALA A 6 2.51 2.77 35.96
C ALA A 6 1.42 1.69 35.93
N LEU A 7 0.48 1.77 34.99
CA LEU A 7 -0.45 0.69 34.66
C LEU A 7 0.19 -0.22 33.59
N PRO A 8 0.22 -1.54 33.78
CA PRO A 8 0.87 -2.45 32.84
C PRO A 8 0.01 -2.60 31.57
N PHE A 9 0.59 -2.25 30.43
CA PHE A 9 0.01 -2.43 29.10
C PHE A 9 0.06 -3.92 28.73
N LYS A 10 -1.06 -4.65 28.89
CA LYS A 10 -1.23 -6.00 28.32
C LYS A 10 -2.63 -6.16 27.76
N ALA A 11 -2.77 -5.92 26.46
CA ALA A 11 -3.79 -6.57 25.64
C ALA A 11 -3.26 -6.67 24.21
N ALA A 12 -2.87 -7.88 23.80
CA ALA A 12 -2.70 -8.21 22.39
C ALA A 12 -4.08 -8.64 21.87
N LEU A 13 -4.70 -7.82 21.01
CA LEU A 13 -5.98 -8.15 20.38
C LEU A 13 -5.73 -8.53 18.91
N VAL A 14 -6.17 -9.72 18.50
CA VAL A 14 -6.29 -10.10 17.09
C VAL A 14 -7.71 -9.76 16.67
N ALA A 15 -7.89 -8.68 15.92
CA ALA A 15 -9.20 -8.26 15.43
C ALA A 15 -9.38 -8.65 13.95
N GLY A 16 -10.32 -9.56 13.68
CA GLY A 16 -10.85 -9.80 12.34
C GLY A 16 -11.99 -8.81 12.05
N ILE A 17 -11.95 -8.14 10.90
CA ILE A 17 -12.89 -7.07 10.52
C ILE A 17 -13.76 -7.54 9.35
N LEU A 18 -15.08 -7.40 9.48
CA LEU A 18 -16.05 -7.41 8.37
C LEU A 18 -16.88 -6.12 8.47
N LEU A 19 -16.89 -5.30 7.41
CA LEU A 19 -17.67 -4.07 7.32
C LEU A 19 -18.29 -3.87 5.92
N SER A 20 -19.59 -3.52 5.94
CA SER A 20 -20.67 -3.32 4.94
C SER A 20 -20.47 -2.24 3.86
N LEU A 21 -21.44 -1.98 2.96
CA LEU A 21 -22.03 -2.77 1.86
C LEU A 21 -22.22 -1.88 0.60
N ALA A 22 -21.66 -0.65 0.59
CA ALA A 22 -21.85 0.32 -0.50
C ALA A 22 -20.54 0.69 -1.24
N ALA A 23 -19.37 0.48 -0.64
CA ALA A 23 -18.06 0.58 -1.30
C ALA A 23 -17.67 -0.71 -2.08
N HIS A 24 -18.62 -1.62 -2.28
CA HIS A 24 -18.36 -3.02 -2.60
C HIS A 24 -18.16 -3.29 -4.10
N ASP A 25 -18.84 -2.55 -4.98
CA ASP A 25 -18.76 -2.75 -6.44
C ASP A 25 -17.46 -2.22 -7.05
N VAL A 26 -16.93 -1.12 -6.52
CA VAL A 26 -15.72 -0.47 -7.05
C VAL A 26 -14.45 -1.31 -6.82
N TRP A 27 -14.39 -2.04 -5.71
CA TRP A 27 -13.21 -2.82 -5.34
C TRP A 27 -13.13 -4.17 -6.07
N ALA A 28 -14.28 -4.81 -6.34
CA ALA A 28 -14.31 -6.04 -7.14
C ALA A 28 -13.94 -5.77 -8.61
N GLN A 29 -14.34 -4.61 -9.15
CA GLN A 29 -13.99 -4.18 -10.51
C GLN A 29 -12.50 -3.77 -10.63
N SER A 30 -11.92 -3.14 -9.61
CA SER A 30 -10.49 -2.77 -9.62
C SER A 30 -9.54 -3.95 -9.36
N ALA A 31 -10.08 -5.09 -8.90
CA ALA A 31 -9.34 -6.32 -8.64
C ALA A 31 -9.36 -7.33 -9.80
N SER A 32 -10.06 -7.05 -10.90
CA SER A 32 -9.99 -7.90 -12.09
C SER A 32 -8.67 -7.71 -12.84
N ILE A 33 -8.15 -8.81 -13.40
CA ILE A 33 -6.99 -8.78 -14.29
C ILE A 33 -7.32 -7.94 -15.53
N LEU A 34 -6.32 -7.18 -16.01
CA LEU A 34 -6.44 -6.31 -17.18
C LEU A 34 -6.83 -7.09 -18.44
N ASP A 35 -7.71 -6.51 -19.26
CA ASP A 35 -7.97 -7.02 -20.60
C ASP A 35 -6.87 -6.65 -21.61
N THR A 36 -6.92 -7.23 -22.81
CA THR A 36 -5.90 -7.00 -23.85
C THR A 36 -5.81 -5.53 -24.30
N THR A 37 -6.90 -4.79 -24.25
CA THR A 37 -6.93 -3.36 -24.58
C THR A 37 -6.29 -2.53 -23.47
N GLU A 38 -6.57 -2.85 -22.22
CA GLU A 38 -5.94 -2.19 -21.06
C GLU A 38 -4.44 -2.48 -21.00
N VAL A 39 -4.01 -3.73 -21.20
CA VAL A 39 -2.60 -4.10 -21.28
C VAL A 39 -1.89 -3.26 -22.36
N ARG A 40 -2.48 -3.12 -23.56
CA ARG A 40 -1.89 -2.30 -24.62
C ARG A 40 -1.71 -0.84 -24.21
N ARG A 41 -2.70 -0.24 -23.53
CA ARG A 41 -2.62 1.15 -23.05
C ARG A 41 -1.53 1.31 -21.98
N TRP A 42 -1.43 0.39 -21.04
CA TRP A 42 -0.35 0.42 -20.05
C TRP A 42 1.03 0.27 -20.69
N ARG A 43 1.18 -0.50 -21.77
CA ARG A 43 2.43 -0.56 -22.53
C ARG A 43 2.80 0.77 -23.17
N GLU A 44 1.81 1.50 -23.69
CA GLU A 44 2.00 2.85 -24.21
C GLU A 44 2.48 3.80 -23.10
N ASP A 45 1.87 3.72 -21.91
CA ASP A 45 2.28 4.50 -20.73
C ASP A 45 3.71 4.14 -20.28
N LEU A 46 4.08 2.85 -20.24
CA LEU A 46 5.45 2.41 -19.90
C LEU A 46 6.47 2.90 -20.94
N ALA A 47 6.12 2.90 -22.23
CA ALA A 47 6.97 3.44 -23.28
C ALA A 47 7.15 4.96 -23.14
N PHE A 48 6.08 5.67 -22.79
CA PHE A 48 6.13 7.10 -22.48
C PHE A 48 7.04 7.39 -21.28
N LEU A 49 6.88 6.66 -20.17
CA LEU A 49 7.74 6.80 -19.00
C LEU A 49 9.22 6.52 -19.31
N ARG A 50 9.50 5.48 -20.10
CA ARG A 50 10.86 5.14 -20.54
C ARG A 50 11.53 6.29 -21.28
N ALA A 51 10.79 7.01 -22.13
CA ALA A 51 11.32 8.12 -22.91
C ALA A 51 11.40 9.43 -22.10
N GLU A 52 10.34 9.77 -21.38
CA GLU A 52 10.17 11.11 -20.80
C GLU A 52 10.82 11.27 -19.44
N MET A 53 10.89 10.20 -18.61
CA MET A 53 11.53 10.32 -17.31
C MET A 53 13.01 10.71 -17.43
N PRO A 54 13.85 10.04 -18.27
CA PRO A 54 15.24 10.43 -18.44
C PRO A 54 15.40 11.80 -19.11
N ALA A 55 14.47 12.17 -19.99
CA ALA A 55 14.53 13.43 -20.74
C ALA A 55 14.16 14.66 -19.90
N ARG A 56 13.30 14.50 -18.88
CA ARG A 56 12.74 15.63 -18.11
C ARG A 56 13.19 15.70 -16.67
N HIS A 57 13.48 14.56 -16.05
CA HIS A 57 13.86 14.54 -14.64
C HIS A 57 15.28 15.09 -14.47
N ALA A 58 15.48 16.00 -13.52
CA ALA A 58 16.74 16.73 -13.37
C ALA A 58 17.96 15.84 -13.13
N ASN A 59 17.79 14.73 -12.41
CA ASN A 59 18.86 13.77 -12.12
C ASN A 59 18.28 12.38 -11.85
N LEU A 60 17.72 11.70 -12.86
CA LEU A 60 16.97 10.46 -12.64
C LEU A 60 17.81 9.30 -12.09
N PHE A 61 19.10 9.28 -12.45
CA PHE A 61 20.00 8.16 -12.23
C PHE A 61 20.99 8.42 -11.09
N HIS A 62 20.67 9.30 -10.14
CA HIS A 62 21.56 9.55 -8.98
C HIS A 62 21.57 8.38 -7.99
N ALA A 63 20.45 7.67 -7.85
CA ALA A 63 20.31 6.54 -6.94
C ALA A 63 20.17 5.18 -7.63
N MET A 64 20.03 5.16 -8.96
CA MET A 64 19.91 3.94 -9.77
C MET A 64 20.60 4.05 -11.12
N THR A 65 20.94 2.92 -11.71
CA THR A 65 21.51 2.83 -13.06
C THR A 65 20.43 2.77 -14.14
N HIS A 66 20.78 3.11 -15.38
CA HIS A 66 19.91 2.89 -16.55
C HIS A 66 19.42 1.44 -16.64
N ALA A 67 20.31 0.46 -16.40
CA ALA A 67 19.95 -0.95 -16.45
C ALA A 67 18.90 -1.34 -15.39
N GLN A 68 18.99 -0.78 -14.18
CA GLN A 68 17.98 -1.00 -13.14
C GLN A 68 16.63 -0.39 -13.52
N PHE A 69 16.62 0.83 -14.08
CA PHE A 69 15.40 1.48 -14.57
C PHE A 69 14.73 0.68 -15.69
N ASP A 70 15.51 0.27 -16.70
CA ASP A 70 15.01 -0.50 -17.83
C ASP A 70 14.50 -1.87 -17.41
N SER A 71 15.20 -2.54 -16.49
CA SER A 71 14.79 -3.83 -15.94
C SER A 71 13.49 -3.71 -15.13
N ALA A 72 13.31 -2.63 -14.36
CA ALA A 72 12.09 -2.40 -13.61
C ALA A 72 10.89 -2.22 -14.56
N LEU A 73 11.02 -1.36 -15.57
CA LEU A 73 9.99 -1.18 -16.61
C LEU A 73 9.68 -2.47 -17.37
N GLN A 74 10.71 -3.26 -17.69
CA GLN A 74 10.53 -4.54 -18.38
C GLN A 74 9.80 -5.58 -17.52
N SER A 75 10.10 -5.64 -16.22
CA SER A 75 9.38 -6.52 -15.29
C SER A 75 7.89 -6.16 -15.25
N ILE A 76 7.56 -4.86 -15.15
CA ILE A 76 6.17 -4.41 -15.15
C ILE A 76 5.47 -4.82 -16.45
N ASP A 77 6.10 -4.57 -17.61
CA ASP A 77 5.56 -4.92 -18.93
C ASP A 77 5.25 -6.42 -19.09
N GLN A 78 6.11 -7.28 -18.55
CA GLN A 78 5.94 -8.74 -18.57
C GLN A 78 4.78 -9.19 -17.69
N ASP A 79 4.60 -8.55 -16.54
CA ASP A 79 3.56 -8.90 -15.58
C ASP A 79 2.18 -8.34 -15.94
N LEU A 80 2.09 -7.30 -16.78
CA LEU A 80 0.82 -6.64 -17.16
C LEU A 80 -0.36 -7.60 -17.44
N PRO A 81 -0.21 -8.71 -18.20
CA PRO A 81 -1.31 -9.65 -18.45
C PRO A 81 -1.84 -10.40 -17.22
N HIS A 82 -1.15 -10.32 -16.10
CA HIS A 82 -1.48 -10.99 -14.84
C HIS A 82 -1.81 -10.02 -13.71
N LEU A 83 -1.70 -8.71 -13.95
CA LEU A 83 -1.96 -7.69 -12.96
C LEU A 83 -3.39 -7.17 -13.09
N ALA A 84 -3.97 -6.78 -11.96
CA ALA A 84 -5.10 -5.87 -11.90
C ALA A 84 -4.61 -4.41 -11.90
N ARG A 85 -5.50 -3.47 -12.23
CA ARG A 85 -5.17 -2.03 -12.34
C ARG A 85 -4.42 -1.47 -11.12
N HIS A 86 -4.91 -1.78 -9.91
CA HIS A 86 -4.29 -1.29 -8.68
C HIS A 86 -2.88 -1.84 -8.45
N GLN A 87 -2.59 -3.06 -8.93
CA GLN A 87 -1.26 -3.65 -8.84
C GLN A 87 -0.29 -2.96 -9.79
N VAL A 88 -0.73 -2.60 -11.01
CA VAL A 88 0.09 -1.78 -11.93
C VAL A 88 0.47 -0.45 -11.29
N ILE A 89 -0.48 0.23 -10.63
CA ILE A 89 -0.23 1.51 -9.96
C ILE A 89 0.79 1.35 -8.82
N VAL A 90 0.70 0.27 -8.04
CA VAL A 90 1.66 -0.04 -6.97
C VAL A 90 3.06 -0.32 -7.55
N GLU A 91 3.17 -1.00 -8.68
CA GLU A 91 4.46 -1.23 -9.34
C GLU A 91 5.04 0.05 -9.97
N LEU A 92 4.21 0.93 -10.52
CA LEU A 92 4.65 2.25 -10.96
C LEU A 92 5.09 3.14 -9.78
N GLN A 93 4.43 3.00 -8.63
CA GLN A 93 4.86 3.65 -7.39
C GLN A 93 6.22 3.12 -6.92
N ARG A 94 6.46 1.80 -7.02
CA ARG A 94 7.78 1.21 -6.76
C ARG A 94 8.85 1.74 -7.70
N LEU A 95 8.55 1.86 -9.00
CA LEU A 95 9.45 2.44 -10.01
C LEU A 95 9.82 3.89 -9.65
N ALA A 96 8.84 4.71 -9.27
CA ALA A 96 9.08 6.09 -8.88
C ALA A 96 9.95 6.19 -7.61
N ALA A 97 9.71 5.32 -6.63
CA ALA A 97 10.50 5.26 -5.40
C ALA A 97 11.96 4.85 -5.65
N LEU A 98 12.23 4.02 -6.67
CA LEU A 98 13.59 3.63 -7.07
C LEU A 98 14.45 4.83 -7.47
N VAL A 99 13.83 5.94 -7.88
CA VAL A 99 14.53 7.19 -8.21
C VAL A 99 15.26 7.72 -6.98
N GLY A 100 14.76 7.48 -5.76
CA GLY A 100 15.39 8.00 -4.54
C GLY A 100 15.24 9.52 -4.39
N ASP A 101 14.11 10.05 -4.85
CA ASP A 101 13.69 11.45 -4.71
C ASP A 101 12.26 11.49 -4.15
N GLY A 102 12.05 12.17 -3.01
CA GLY A 102 10.75 12.34 -2.36
C GLY A 102 9.71 13.06 -3.22
N HIS A 103 10.13 13.80 -4.24
CA HIS A 103 9.26 14.58 -5.12
C HIS A 103 8.85 13.83 -6.39
N THR A 104 9.49 12.69 -6.67
CA THR A 104 9.16 11.80 -7.78
C THR A 104 8.30 10.65 -7.27
N ASN A 105 6.98 10.78 -7.41
CA ASN A 105 6.03 9.79 -6.90
C ASN A 105 4.89 9.49 -7.88
N VAL A 106 4.39 8.26 -7.80
CA VAL A 106 3.06 7.87 -8.27
C VAL A 106 2.18 7.71 -7.04
N SER A 107 1.04 8.38 -7.05
CA SER A 107 0.19 8.51 -5.88
C SER A 107 -1.12 7.74 -6.09
N PRO A 108 -1.42 6.74 -5.24
CA PRO A 108 -2.64 5.94 -5.36
C PRO A 108 -3.94 6.77 -5.32
N TRP A 109 -3.92 7.92 -4.65
CA TRP A 109 -5.06 8.84 -4.56
C TRP A 109 -5.33 9.66 -5.82
N ARG A 110 -4.42 9.65 -6.81
CA ARG A 110 -4.58 10.40 -8.06
C ARG A 110 -5.30 9.61 -9.14
N ASP A 111 -5.46 8.30 -8.98
CA ASP A 111 -6.25 7.51 -9.90
C ASP A 111 -7.74 7.62 -9.57
N THR A 112 -8.51 8.19 -10.50
CA THR A 112 -9.96 8.31 -10.38
C THR A 112 -10.70 7.03 -10.77
N SER A 113 -10.01 6.08 -11.42
CA SER A 113 -10.59 4.83 -11.94
C SER A 113 -10.37 3.63 -11.01
N ALA A 114 -9.28 3.60 -10.25
CA ALA A 114 -9.09 2.69 -9.12
C ALA A 114 -9.14 3.50 -7.81
N VAL A 115 -10.27 3.44 -7.10
CA VAL A 115 -10.38 4.14 -5.82
C VAL A 115 -9.65 3.33 -4.75
N PHE A 116 -8.41 3.73 -4.45
CA PHE A 116 -7.67 3.19 -3.30
C PHE A 116 -8.39 3.56 -2.01
N GLN A 117 -8.89 2.54 -1.33
CA GLN A 117 -9.60 2.71 -0.08
C GLN A 117 -8.62 2.86 1.09
N GLN A 118 -9.13 3.42 2.18
CA GLN A 118 -8.39 3.47 3.44
C GLN A 118 -9.21 2.81 4.53
N LEU A 119 -8.59 1.87 5.25
CA LEU A 119 -9.18 1.29 6.45
C LEU A 119 -9.46 2.41 7.48
N PRO A 120 -10.53 2.27 8.31
CA PRO A 120 -10.97 3.31 9.24
C PRO A 120 -10.07 3.45 10.49
N VAL A 121 -8.76 3.32 10.32
CA VAL A 121 -7.73 3.46 11.34
C VAL A 121 -6.59 4.31 10.82
N ALA A 122 -6.05 5.19 11.67
CA ALA A 122 -4.82 5.91 11.37
C ALA A 122 -3.68 5.29 12.17
N LEU A 123 -2.65 4.82 11.48
CA LEU A 123 -1.46 4.24 12.09
C LEU A 123 -0.38 5.31 12.28
N TYR A 124 0.48 5.16 13.28
CA TYR A 124 1.71 5.95 13.46
C TYR A 124 2.88 5.03 13.81
N TRP A 125 4.08 5.40 13.35
CA TRP A 125 5.32 4.68 13.61
C TRP A 125 6.15 5.40 14.67
N PHE A 126 6.02 4.95 15.92
CA PHE A 126 6.85 5.34 17.05
C PHE A 126 8.15 4.52 17.09
N ASP A 127 9.11 4.93 17.91
CA ASP A 127 10.39 4.23 18.03
C ASP A 127 10.25 2.78 18.52
N ASP A 128 9.19 2.46 19.24
CA ASP A 128 8.90 1.13 19.79
C ASP A 128 7.84 0.34 19.01
N GLY A 129 7.33 0.88 17.89
CA GLY A 129 6.49 0.14 16.95
C GLY A 129 5.40 0.95 16.25
N ILE A 130 4.48 0.22 15.59
CA ILE A 130 3.31 0.79 14.92
C ILE A 130 2.11 0.74 15.84
N PHE A 131 1.42 1.87 15.99
CA PHE A 131 0.24 1.98 16.86
C PHE A 131 -0.92 2.65 16.15
N VAL A 132 -2.14 2.31 16.57
CA VAL A 132 -3.38 2.98 16.12
C VAL A 132 -3.50 4.31 16.86
N ARG A 133 -3.34 5.43 16.16
CA ARG A 133 -3.42 6.79 16.72
C ARG A 133 -4.83 7.39 16.64
N ALA A 134 -5.64 6.93 15.70
CA ALA A 134 -7.03 7.35 15.53
C ALA A 134 -7.85 6.22 14.89
N THR A 135 -9.15 6.21 15.16
CA THR A 135 -10.11 5.20 14.70
C THR A 135 -11.52 5.77 14.73
N THR A 136 -12.50 5.09 14.16
CA THR A 136 -13.92 5.46 14.28
C THR A 136 -14.48 5.09 15.65
N LYS A 137 -15.63 5.69 16.02
CA LYS A 137 -16.30 5.40 17.31
C LYS A 137 -16.60 3.91 17.49
N ASP A 138 -17.03 3.25 16.42
CA ASP A 138 -17.38 1.82 16.44
C ASP A 138 -16.16 0.91 16.70
N GLN A 139 -14.95 1.42 16.48
CA GLN A 139 -13.69 0.73 16.68
C GLN A 139 -12.83 1.37 17.77
N ALA A 140 -13.45 2.08 18.72
CA ALA A 140 -12.76 2.81 19.79
C ALA A 140 -11.81 1.93 20.62
N SER A 141 -12.10 0.63 20.75
CA SER A 141 -11.24 -0.34 21.44
C SER A 141 -9.87 -0.54 20.79
N LEU A 142 -9.70 -0.14 19.52
CA LEU A 142 -8.40 -0.20 18.83
C LEU A 142 -7.50 0.98 19.15
N LEU A 143 -8.02 2.07 19.72
CA LEU A 143 -7.24 3.28 19.97
C LEU A 143 -6.08 2.99 20.93
N GLY A 144 -4.85 3.33 20.51
CA GLY A 144 -3.63 3.05 21.28
C GLY A 144 -3.14 1.60 21.21
N ALA A 145 -3.83 0.71 20.48
CA ALA A 145 -3.37 -0.65 20.28
C ALA A 145 -2.09 -0.69 19.43
N ARG A 146 -1.17 -1.59 19.79
CA ARG A 146 0.02 -1.89 19.00
C ARG A 146 -0.32 -2.87 17.89
N VAL A 147 0.09 -2.56 16.67
CA VAL A 147 0.01 -3.48 15.53
C VAL A 147 1.21 -4.42 15.58
N VAL A 148 0.95 -5.72 15.75
CA VAL A 148 2.01 -6.75 15.84
C VAL A 148 2.15 -7.57 14.56
N ARG A 149 1.08 -7.69 13.77
CA ARG A 149 1.01 -8.50 12.55
C ARG A 149 0.10 -7.86 11.52
N ILE A 150 0.43 -8.05 10.24
CA ILE A 150 -0.38 -7.66 9.08
C ILE A 150 -0.28 -8.80 8.07
N GLY A 151 -1.40 -9.24 7.48
CA GLY A 151 -1.36 -10.28 6.45
C GLY A 151 -0.77 -11.62 6.88
N GLY A 152 -0.91 -11.99 8.15
CA GLY A 152 -0.33 -13.23 8.68
C GLY A 152 1.19 -13.22 8.83
N ILE A 153 1.85 -12.06 8.73
CA ILE A 153 3.29 -11.90 9.00
C ILE A 153 3.54 -10.86 10.11
N PRO A 154 4.71 -10.88 10.78
CA PRO A 154 5.09 -9.80 11.70
C PRO A 154 5.06 -8.43 11.02
N VAL A 155 4.69 -7.38 11.78
CA VAL A 155 4.55 -6.02 11.24
C VAL A 155 5.83 -5.51 10.59
N GLU A 156 7.00 -5.91 11.10
CA GLU A 156 8.32 -5.58 10.56
C GLU A 156 8.50 -6.11 9.13
N GLY A 157 7.97 -7.31 8.85
CA GLY A 157 7.97 -7.88 7.50
C GLY A 157 7.04 -7.11 6.56
N ALA A 158 5.89 -6.64 7.06
CA ALA A 158 4.98 -5.81 6.27
C ALA A 158 5.60 -4.43 5.96
N LEU A 159 6.24 -3.80 6.95
CA LEU A 159 7.00 -2.55 6.77
C LEU A 159 8.09 -2.71 5.71
N ALA A 160 8.84 -3.82 5.74
CA ALA A 160 9.88 -4.11 4.75
C ALA A 160 9.34 -4.27 3.32
N ARG A 161 8.12 -4.80 3.14
CA ARG A 161 7.48 -4.93 1.81
C ARG A 161 6.92 -3.62 1.28
N VAL A 162 6.44 -2.75 2.17
CA VAL A 162 5.85 -1.45 1.79
C VAL A 162 6.92 -0.38 1.56
N ARG A 163 8.02 -0.42 2.31
CA ARG A 163 9.09 0.58 2.24
C ARG A 163 9.57 0.88 0.80
N PRO A 164 9.77 -0.11 -0.09
CA PRO A 164 10.19 0.16 -1.47
C PRO A 164 9.14 0.89 -2.33
N LEU A 165 7.94 1.16 -1.82
CA LEU A 165 6.91 1.96 -2.47
C LEU A 165 6.96 3.45 -2.06
N VAL A 166 7.82 3.81 -1.11
CA VAL A 166 7.85 5.18 -0.59
C VAL A 166 8.96 5.96 -1.27
N SER A 167 8.59 6.93 -2.10
CA SER A 167 9.51 7.99 -2.53
C SER A 167 9.90 8.83 -1.31
N HIS A 168 11.19 8.97 -1.03
CA HIS A 168 11.65 9.67 0.16
C HIS A 168 13.03 10.31 0.00
N ASP A 169 13.25 11.42 0.71
CA ASP A 169 14.58 12.03 0.84
C ASP A 169 15.32 11.54 2.09
N ASN A 170 14.60 10.96 3.06
CA ASN A 170 15.15 10.46 4.33
C ASN A 170 14.20 9.48 5.02
N GLU A 171 14.67 8.89 6.13
CA GLU A 171 13.91 7.92 6.93
C GLU A 171 12.59 8.46 7.50
N MET A 172 12.48 9.77 7.75
CA MET A 172 11.23 10.33 8.27
C MET A 172 10.12 10.30 7.22
N GLY A 173 10.45 10.43 5.93
CA GLY A 173 9.52 10.21 4.83
C GLY A 173 8.98 8.78 4.82
N VAL A 174 9.85 7.79 5.00
CA VAL A 174 9.46 6.37 5.14
C VAL A 174 8.52 6.19 6.33
N ARG A 175 8.88 6.71 7.50
CA ARG A 175 8.07 6.59 8.72
C ARG A 175 6.72 7.29 8.62
N ALA A 176 6.63 8.36 7.84
CA ALA A 176 5.38 9.10 7.62
C ALA A 176 4.42 8.36 6.69
N TRP A 177 4.91 7.82 5.57
CA TRP A 177 4.06 7.26 4.51
C TRP A 177 3.78 5.76 4.64
N THR A 178 4.73 4.98 5.16
CA THR A 178 4.53 3.53 5.32
C THR A 178 3.26 3.18 6.12
N PRO A 179 2.96 3.85 7.26
CA PRO A 179 1.74 3.59 8.00
C PRO A 179 0.46 3.89 7.21
N VAL A 180 0.49 4.85 6.29
CA VAL A 180 -0.66 5.19 5.45
C VAL A 180 -0.88 4.10 4.41
N LEU A 181 0.18 3.66 3.73
CA LEU A 181 0.10 2.58 2.74
C LEU A 181 -0.35 1.24 3.35
N LEU A 182 0.04 0.96 4.60
CA LEU A 182 -0.41 -0.22 5.34
C LEU A 182 -1.90 -0.22 5.68
N THR A 183 -2.59 0.92 5.53
CA THR A 183 -4.04 1.02 5.71
C THR A 183 -4.81 0.90 4.41
N MET A 184 -4.15 0.69 3.26
CA MET A 184 -4.79 0.56 1.96
C MET A 184 -4.94 -0.91 1.54
N PRO A 185 -6.17 -1.45 1.45
CA PRO A 185 -6.40 -2.84 1.07
C PRO A 185 -5.76 -3.24 -0.27
N GLU A 186 -5.76 -2.32 -1.25
CA GLU A 186 -5.20 -2.55 -2.58
C GLU A 186 -3.67 -2.64 -2.55
N VAL A 187 -3.00 -1.81 -1.73
CA VAL A 187 -1.55 -1.91 -1.53
C VAL A 187 -1.22 -3.22 -0.80
N LEU A 188 -1.99 -3.58 0.23
CA LEU A 188 -1.79 -4.84 0.93
C LEU A 188 -1.97 -6.04 -0.01
N HIS A 189 -3.00 -6.02 -0.87
CA HIS A 189 -3.23 -7.07 -1.85
C HIS A 189 -2.08 -7.15 -2.88
N ALA A 190 -1.67 -6.01 -3.45
CA ALA A 190 -0.55 -5.96 -4.41
C ALA A 190 0.76 -6.50 -3.82
N LEU A 191 0.96 -6.39 -2.50
CA LEU A 191 2.13 -6.90 -1.78
C LEU A 191 1.96 -8.32 -1.21
N GLY A 192 0.84 -8.99 -1.53
CA GLY A 192 0.52 -10.33 -1.01
C GLY A 192 0.37 -10.37 0.51
N LEU A 193 -0.16 -9.29 1.10
CA LEU A 193 -0.45 -9.13 2.54
C LEU A 193 -1.95 -9.23 2.83
N SER A 194 -2.79 -9.40 1.82
CA SER A 194 -4.20 -9.74 1.97
C SER A 194 -4.68 -10.49 0.74
N GLU A 195 -5.63 -11.40 0.93
CA GLU A 195 -6.35 -11.99 -0.20
C GLU A 195 -7.19 -10.91 -0.91
N PRO A 196 -7.48 -11.08 -2.22
CA PRO A 196 -8.58 -10.38 -2.83
C PRO A 196 -9.83 -10.80 -2.05
N ARG A 197 -10.49 -9.83 -1.40
CA ARG A 197 -11.69 -10.02 -0.58
C ARG A 197 -12.74 -10.72 -1.43
N HIS A 198 -12.84 -12.03 -1.27
CA HIS A 198 -13.85 -12.83 -1.91
C HIS A 198 -15.19 -12.50 -1.24
N ARG A 199 -16.23 -12.32 -2.07
CA ARG A 199 -17.63 -12.14 -1.65
C ARG A 199 -17.97 -13.13 -0.52
N ALA A 200 -18.26 -12.63 0.69
CA ALA A 200 -18.98 -13.45 1.67
C ALA A 200 -20.36 -13.76 1.07
N LYS A 201 -20.66 -15.04 0.82
CA LYS A 201 -22.04 -15.45 0.51
C LYS A 201 -22.87 -15.19 1.77
N PRO A 202 -24.06 -14.55 1.68
CA PRO A 202 -24.84 -14.18 2.86
C PRO A 202 -25.31 -15.33 3.77
N ASP A 203 -25.19 -16.60 3.38
CA ASP A 203 -25.96 -17.69 4.01
C ASP A 203 -25.13 -18.85 4.59
N GLN A 204 -24.02 -18.59 5.27
CA GLN A 204 -23.43 -19.60 6.16
C GLN A 204 -23.02 -18.98 7.49
N VAL A 205 -24.03 -18.76 8.34
CA VAL A 205 -23.87 -18.69 9.78
C VAL A 205 -23.96 -20.13 10.30
N PRO A 206 -22.89 -20.73 10.85
CA PRO A 206 -23.04 -21.86 11.75
C PRO A 206 -23.57 -21.33 13.09
N LEU A 207 -24.61 -22.00 13.60
CA LEU A 207 -25.12 -21.82 14.97
C LEU A 207 -24.01 -21.92 16.02
#